data_AF-A0A3N5GQM2-F1
#
_entry.id   AF-A0A3N5GQM2-F1
#
_cell.length_a   1.000
_cell.length_b   1.000
_cell.length_c   1.000
_cell.angle_alpha   90.00
_cell.angle_beta   90.00
_cell.angle_gamma   90.00
#
_symmetry.space_group_name_H-M   'P 1'
#
loop_
_entity.id
_entity.type
_entity.pdbx_description
1 polymer ?
#
loop_
_entity_poly.entity_id
_entity_poly.type
_entity_poly.pdbx_seq_one_letter_code
_entity_poly.pdbx_strand_id
1 'polypeptide(L)'
;SWVFSSLHTSVGLAFVGAVVGEYLGSARGVGYLILQAEGTFDINTVFAGIVVLTAFALFLDALVGVIEKRLMKWQPRQGETEKL
;
A
#
# COMPACT_ATOMS: atom_id res chain seq x y z
N SER A 1 20.32 3.82 -0.48
CA SER A 1 19.49 2.61 -0.31
C SER A 1 18.58 2.62 0.91
N TRP A 2 18.99 3.14 2.08
CA TRP A 2 18.18 3.08 3.32
C TRP A 2 16.86 3.88 3.29
N VAL A 3 16.87 5.11 2.76
CA VAL A 3 15.69 6.00 2.75
C VAL A 3 14.54 5.46 1.87
N PHE A 4 14.87 4.80 0.76
CA PHE A 4 13.89 4.25 -0.18
C PHE A 4 13.25 2.95 0.38
N SER A 5 14.04 2.04 0.96
CA SER A 5 13.49 0.89 1.71
C SER A 5 12.58 1.32 2.87
N SER A 6 12.92 2.40 3.58
CA SER A 6 12.03 2.93 4.62
C SER A 6 10.76 3.54 4.03
N LEU A 7 10.83 4.21 2.88
CA LEU A 7 9.67 4.80 2.20
C LEU A 7 8.65 3.72 1.83
N HIS A 8 9.10 2.64 1.18
CA HIS A 8 8.26 1.51 0.81
C HIS A 8 7.56 0.88 2.03
N THR A 9 8.32 0.68 3.12
CA THR A 9 7.77 0.13 4.38
C THR A 9 6.75 1.08 5.02
N SER A 10 7.02 2.38 5.01
CA SER A 10 6.09 3.40 5.55
C SER A 10 4.80 3.50 4.76
N VAL A 11 4.84 3.35 3.43
CA VAL A 11 3.63 3.35 2.60
C VAL A 11 2.77 2.12 2.89
N GLY A 12 3.38 0.95 3.04
CA GLY A 12 2.67 -0.26 3.45
C GLY A 12 1.96 -0.08 4.80
N LEU A 13 2.66 0.48 5.80
CA LEU A 13 2.09 0.77 7.12
C LEU A 13 0.95 1.80 7.05
N ALA A 14 1.10 2.85 6.25
CA ALA A 14 0.06 3.86 6.06
C ALA A 14 -1.19 3.28 5.39
N PHE A 15 -1.01 2.40 4.39
CA PHE A 15 -2.11 1.70 3.73
C PHE A 15 -2.87 0.81 4.72
N VAL A 16 -2.16 -0.03 5.49
CA VAL A 16 -2.80 -0.88 6.51
C VAL A 16 -3.53 -0.02 7.54
N GLY A 17 -2.93 1.06 8.01
CA GLY A 17 -3.57 1.99 8.95
C GLY A 17 -4.84 2.63 8.39
N ALA A 18 -4.83 3.04 7.12
CA ALA A 18 -6.00 3.61 6.45
C ALA A 18 -7.13 2.58 6.33
N VAL A 19 -6.83 1.35 5.90
CA VAL A 19 -7.82 0.27 5.76
C VAL A 19 -8.43 -0.10 7.12
N VAL A 20 -7.61 -0.24 8.17
CA VAL A 20 -8.10 -0.54 9.53
C VAL A 20 -8.92 0.63 10.08
N GLY A 21 -8.52 1.87 9.79
CA GLY A 21 -9.29 3.06 10.15
C GLY A 21 -10.65 3.11 9.47
N GLU A 22 -10.71 2.81 8.17
CA GLU A 22 -11.98 2.67 7.44
C GLU A 22 -12.82 1.50 7.97
N TYR A 23 -12.19 0.38 8.33
CA TYR A 23 -12.84 -0.81 8.86
C TYR A 23 -13.57 -0.55 10.19
N LEU A 24 -12.92 0.15 11.13
CA LEU A 24 -13.44 0.31 12.50
C LEU A 24 -14.15 1.65 12.74
N GLY A 25 -13.81 2.70 12.00
CA GLY A 25 -14.18 4.08 12.35
C GLY A 25 -14.92 4.86 11.26
N SER A 26 -15.10 4.28 10.07
CA SER A 26 -15.79 4.95 8.96
C SER A 26 -17.19 4.40 8.75
N ALA A 27 -18.09 5.25 8.25
CA ALA A 27 -19.42 4.84 7.78
C ALA A 27 -19.47 4.57 6.27
N ARG A 28 -18.30 4.62 5.60
CA ARG A 28 -18.13 4.43 4.15
C ARG A 28 -16.73 3.88 3.85
N GLY A 29 -16.59 3.21 2.72
CA GLY A 29 -15.31 2.66 2.25
C GLY A 29 -15.33 1.14 2.14
N VAL A 30 -14.27 0.57 1.56
CA VAL A 30 -14.19 -0.88 1.31
C VAL A 30 -14.06 -1.65 2.63
N GLY A 31 -13.29 -1.13 3.59
CA GLY A 31 -13.18 -1.73 4.92
C GLY A 31 -14.54 -1.79 5.64
N TYR A 32 -15.31 -0.71 5.60
CA TYR A 32 -16.67 -0.67 6.16
C TYR A 32 -17.61 -1.70 5.50
N LEU A 33 -17.57 -1.82 4.18
CA LEU A 33 -18.41 -2.79 3.44
C LEU A 33 -18.07 -4.24 3.80
N ILE A 34 -16.78 -4.55 4.00
CA ILE A 34 -16.36 -5.88 4.47
C ILE A 34 -16.90 -6.11 5.89
N LEU A 35 -16.75 -5.15 6.81
CA LEU A 35 -17.27 -5.27 8.17
C LEU A 35 -18.79 -5.50 8.19
N GLN A 36 -19.53 -4.76 7.36
CA GLN A 36 -20.97 -4.93 7.23
C GLN A 36 -21.34 -6.32 6.68
N ALA A 37 -20.62 -6.76 5.64
CA ALA A 37 -20.83 -8.06 5.01
C ALA A 37 -20.48 -9.24 5.96
N GLU A 38 -19.47 -9.09 6.82
CA GLU A 38 -19.19 -10.06 7.88
C GLU A 38 -20.38 -10.19 8.83
N GLY A 39 -20.99 -9.06 9.24
CA GLY A 39 -22.17 -9.06 10.10
C GLY A 39 -23.41 -9.72 9.48
N THR A 40 -23.55 -9.66 8.16
CA THR A 40 -24.64 -10.33 7.41
C THR A 40 -24.27 -11.71 6.88
N PHE A 41 -23.07 -12.22 7.18
CA PHE A 41 -22.51 -13.46 6.63
C PHE A 41 -22.52 -13.52 5.09
N ASP A 42 -22.39 -12.37 4.43
CA ASP A 42 -22.28 -12.28 2.97
C ASP A 42 -20.83 -12.48 2.54
N ILE A 43 -20.45 -13.75 2.42
CA ILE A 43 -19.10 -14.18 2.05
C ILE A 43 -18.70 -13.64 0.66
N ASN A 44 -19.67 -13.47 -0.25
CA ASN A 44 -19.38 -12.97 -1.60
C ASN A 44 -18.87 -11.53 -1.55
N THR A 45 -19.52 -10.69 -0.75
CA THR A 45 -19.09 -9.29 -0.56
C THR A 45 -17.76 -9.20 0.21
N VAL A 46 -17.52 -10.05 1.19
CA VAL A 46 -16.23 -10.14 1.89
C VAL A 46 -15.09 -10.49 0.92
N PHE A 47 -15.27 -11.52 0.09
CA PHE A 47 -14.28 -11.90 -0.91
C PHE A 47 -14.04 -10.81 -1.95
N ALA A 48 -15.11 -10.17 -2.45
CA ALA A 48 -14.99 -9.04 -3.36
C ALA A 48 -14.16 -7.91 -2.72
N GLY A 49 -14.39 -7.61 -1.43
CA GLY A 49 -13.61 -6.64 -0.67
C GLY A 49 -12.13 -7.02 -0.56
N ILE A 50 -11.81 -8.28 -0.24
CA ILE A 50 -10.42 -8.78 -0.17
C ILE A 50 -9.71 -8.63 -1.53
N VAL A 51 -10.39 -8.97 -2.62
CA VAL A 51 -9.83 -8.83 -3.99
C VAL A 51 -9.57 -7.37 -4.30
N VAL A 52 -10.52 -6.47 -3.99
CA VAL A 52 -10.36 -5.02 -4.20
C VAL A 52 -9.20 -4.47 -3.37
N LEU A 53 -9.10 -4.84 -2.09
CA LEU A 53 -7.99 -4.40 -1.22
C LEU A 53 -6.65 -4.92 -1.73
N THR A 54 -6.59 -6.17 -2.20
CA THR A 54 -5.37 -6.75 -2.77
C THR A 54 -4.96 -6.03 -4.05
N ALA A 55 -5.91 -5.76 -4.95
CA ALA A 55 -5.64 -4.99 -6.17
C ALA A 55 -5.13 -3.58 -5.83
N PHE A 56 -5.69 -2.94 -4.81
CA PHE A 56 -5.25 -1.61 -4.35
C PHE A 56 -3.87 -1.63 -3.72
N ALA A 57 -3.55 -2.67 -2.94
CA ALA A 57 -2.22 -2.87 -2.36
C ALA A 57 -1.16 -3.03 -3.46
N LEU A 58 -1.41 -3.89 -4.45
CA LEU A 58 -0.53 -4.07 -5.61
C LEU A 58 -0.39 -2.79 -6.44
N PHE A 59 -1.47 -2.03 -6.59
CA PHE A 59 -1.44 -0.75 -7.29
C PHE A 59 -0.57 0.28 -6.55
N LEU A 60 -0.71 0.39 -5.23
CA LEU A 60 0.12 1.27 -4.40
C LEU A 60 1.59 0.85 -4.44
N ASP A 61 1.85 -0.46 -4.35
CA ASP A 61 3.20 -1.03 -4.46
C ASP A 61 3.87 -0.65 -5.79
N ALA A 62 3.18 -0.87 -6.90
CA ALA A 62 3.65 -0.49 -8.22
C ALA A 62 3.85 1.03 -8.36
N LEU A 63 2.93 1.83 -7.80
CA LEU A 63 3.04 3.29 -7.82
C LEU A 63 4.28 3.77 -7.06
N VAL A 64 4.55 3.20 -5.88
CA VAL A 64 5.78 3.47 -5.12
C VAL A 64 6.99 3.09 -5.95
N GLY A 65 7.02 1.90 -6.56
CA GLY A 65 8.13 1.47 -7.40
C GLY A 65 8.39 2.40 -8.61
N VAL A 66 7.34 2.93 -9.23
CA VAL A 66 7.47 3.93 -10.31
C VAL A 66 8.04 5.26 -9.78
N ILE A 67 7.58 5.71 -8.62
CA ILE A 67 8.07 6.94 -7.96
C ILE A 67 9.55 6.77 -7.62
N GLU A 68 9.95 5.64 -7.03
CA GLU A 68 11.35 5.33 -6.75
C GLU A 68 12.20 5.37 -8.02
N LYS A 69 11.74 4.76 -9.11
CA LYS A 69 12.45 4.73 -10.39
C LYS A 69 12.58 6.11 -11.03
N ARG A 70 11.56 6.98 -10.83
CA ARG A 70 11.56 8.35 -11.35
C ARG A 70 12.44 9.28 -10.52
N LEU A 71 12.49 9.10 -9.20
CA LEU A 71 13.39 9.83 -8.30
C LEU A 71 14.86 9.39 -8.49
N MET A 72 15.12 8.10 -8.71
CA MET A 72 16.47 7.60 -9.04
C MET A 72 17.00 8.12 -10.37
N LYS A 73 16.13 8.52 -11.32
CA LYS A 73 16.56 9.22 -12.55
C LYS A 73 17.19 10.58 -12.28
N TRP A 74 16.90 11.20 -11.12
CA TRP A 74 17.43 12.51 -10.73
C TRP A 74 18.63 12.42 -9.78
N GLN A 75 18.98 11.23 -9.28
CA GLN A 75 20.20 11.04 -8.48
C GLN A 75 21.38 10.74 -9.42
N PRO A 76 22.39 11.63 -9.54
CA PRO A 76 23.63 11.28 -10.21
C PRO A 76 24.26 10.09 -9.47
N ARG A 77 24.78 9.11 -10.21
CA ARG A 77 25.48 7.94 -9.69
C ARG A 77 26.52 8.42 -8.67
N GLN A 78 26.26 8.19 -7.38
CA GLN A 78 27.21 8.54 -6.34
C GLN A 78 28.35 7.51 -6.40
N GLY A 79 29.48 7.95 -6.95
CA GLY A 79 30.81 7.53 -6.56
C GLY A 79 31.17 6.07 -6.80
N GLU A 80 31.69 5.81 -8.00
CA GLU A 80 32.71 4.78 -8.23
C GLU A 80 34.00 5.19 -7.48
N THR A 81 33.98 5.17 -6.15
CA THR A 81 35.14 5.53 -5.32
C THR A 81 35.36 4.48 -4.24
N GLU A 82 35.73 3.28 -4.65
CA GLU A 82 36.60 2.42 -3.84
C GLU A 82 37.21 1.32 -4.74
N LYS A 83 38.10 1.76 -5.61
CA LYS A 83 39.23 0.94 -6.06
C LYS A 83 40.48 1.73 -5.76
N LEU A 84 41.07 1.52 -4.59
CA LEU A 84 42.52 1.55 -4.36
C LEU A 84 42.84 0.58 -3.23
#